data_AF-A0A9E0XWK8-F1
#
_entry.id   AF-A0A9E0XWK8-F1
#
_cell.length_a   1.000
_cell.length_b   1.000
_cell.length_c   1.000
_cell.angle_alpha   90.00
_cell.angle_beta   90.00
_cell.angle_gamma   90.00
#
_symmetry.space_group_name_H-M   'P 1'
#
loop_
_entity.id
_entity.type
_entity.pdbx_description
1 polymer ?
#
loop_
_entity_poly.entity_id
_entity_poly.type
_entity_poly.pdbx_seq_one_letter_code
_entity_poly.pdbx_strand_id
1 'polypeptide(L)'
;MKNTQTFSNKMVDLTGMQDYERITAEFNRLTKDYYAKEKNPVQRFRTLRQIRIRLASAKKVYEVAGKESEYIIRLLKNEEEIVLMFASQAKGSDLSPTENRALRLNWSGKQIDLVEIVYGLYVGRCINGGRCGIQEIAAVFERLFGVRLPHIYNRLLAIRNRKNGRTPFLKWLSEQIERDADQKDE
;
A
#
# COMPACT_ATOMS: atom_id res chain seq x y z
N MET A 1 -12.45 -5.17 27.09
CA MET A 1 -12.57 -3.73 27.40
C MET A 1 -11.53 -3.24 28.41
N LYS A 2 -11.36 -3.85 29.59
CA LYS A 2 -10.36 -3.41 30.59
C LYS A 2 -8.92 -3.32 30.05
N ASN A 3 -8.45 -4.34 29.32
CA ASN A 3 -7.08 -4.38 28.77
C ASN A 3 -6.80 -3.27 27.73
N THR A 4 -7.79 -2.94 26.88
CA THR A 4 -7.67 -1.91 25.85
C THR A 4 -7.55 -0.52 26.46
N GLN A 5 -8.34 -0.23 27.50
CA GLN A 5 -8.26 1.05 28.19
C GLN A 5 -6.94 1.19 28.95
N THR A 6 -6.47 0.12 29.60
CA THR A 6 -5.16 0.11 30.27
C THR A 6 -4.02 0.33 29.28
N PHE A 7 -4.05 -0.31 28.12
CA PHE A 7 -3.06 -0.09 27.06
C PHE A 7 -3.10 1.36 26.55
N SER A 8 -4.29 1.87 26.23
CA SER A 8 -4.47 3.24 25.75
C SER A 8 -3.91 4.28 26.71
N ASN A 9 -4.14 4.14 28.02
CA ASN A 9 -3.63 5.10 29.00
C ASN A 9 -2.10 5.04 29.07
N LYS A 10 -1.51 3.84 29.15
CA LYS A 10 -0.05 3.68 29.18
C LYS A 10 0.66 4.24 27.94
N MET A 11 0.02 4.17 26.77
CA MET A 11 0.56 4.74 25.53
C MET A 11 0.53 6.28 25.54
N VAL A 12 -0.46 6.87 26.21
CA VAL A 12 -0.51 8.33 26.43
C VAL A 12 0.53 8.75 27.46
N ASP A 13 0.74 7.98 28.53
CA ASP A 13 1.72 8.29 29.57
C ASP A 13 3.17 8.37 29.04
N LEU A 14 3.46 7.76 27.89
CA LEU A 14 4.77 7.88 27.21
C LEU A 14 5.11 9.33 26.84
N THR A 15 4.11 10.21 26.67
CA THR A 15 4.37 11.63 26.35
C THR A 15 5.06 12.39 27.47
N GLY A 16 5.09 11.84 28.69
CA GLY A 16 5.82 12.41 29.83
C GLY A 16 7.31 12.04 29.86
N MET A 17 7.79 11.19 28.95
CA MET A 17 9.19 10.79 28.86
C MET A 17 9.97 11.74 27.94
N GLN A 18 11.23 12.06 28.24
CA GLN A 18 12.07 12.98 27.44
C GLN A 18 13.09 12.28 26.53
N ASP A 19 13.18 10.95 26.58
CA ASP A 19 14.17 10.15 25.87
C ASP A 19 13.51 9.28 24.79
N TYR A 20 13.87 9.51 23.52
CA TYR A 20 13.31 8.81 22.36
C TYR A 20 13.64 7.31 22.33
N GLU A 21 14.82 6.90 22.79
CA GLU A 21 15.17 5.48 22.85
C GLU A 21 14.31 4.78 23.91
N ARG A 22 14.14 5.42 25.07
CA ARG A 22 13.30 4.90 26.14
C ARG A 22 11.82 4.86 25.74
N ILE A 23 11.32 5.90 25.06
CA ILE A 23 9.96 5.91 24.49
C ILE A 23 9.77 4.73 23.54
N THR A 24 10.74 4.49 22.65
CA THR A 24 10.67 3.39 21.68
C THR A 24 10.65 2.02 22.36
N ALA A 25 11.54 1.82 23.33
CA ALA A 25 11.61 0.56 24.09
C ALA A 25 10.29 0.27 24.83
N GLU A 26 9.74 1.28 25.52
CA GLU A 26 8.48 1.14 26.25
C GLU A 26 7.28 0.97 25.31
N PHE A 27 7.23 1.71 24.20
CA PHE A 27 6.23 1.56 23.16
C PHE A 27 6.20 0.12 22.62
N ASN A 28 7.37 -0.43 22.28
CA ASN A 28 7.50 -1.78 21.74
C ASN A 28 7.08 -2.83 22.78
N ARG A 29 7.47 -2.64 24.04
CA ARG A 29 7.08 -3.51 25.16
C ARG A 29 5.56 -3.52 25.35
N LEU A 30 4.94 -2.35 25.44
CA LEU A 30 3.49 -2.20 25.61
C LEU A 30 2.72 -2.81 24.44
N THR A 31 3.18 -2.58 23.21
CA THR A 31 2.56 -3.11 21.99
C THR A 31 2.66 -4.64 21.95
N LYS A 32 3.83 -5.21 22.29
CA LYS A 32 4.04 -6.65 22.40
C LYS A 32 3.13 -7.28 23.45
N ASP A 33 3.04 -6.70 24.64
CA ASP A 33 2.18 -7.17 25.74
C ASP A 33 0.70 -7.13 25.37
N TYR A 34 0.28 -6.09 24.64
CA TYR A 34 -1.08 -5.97 24.12
C TYR A 34 -1.36 -7.04 23.06
N TYR A 35 -0.48 -7.25 22.08
CA TYR A 35 -0.64 -8.26 21.04
C TYR A 35 -0.54 -9.70 21.57
N ALA A 36 0.12 -9.92 22.69
CA ALA A 36 0.10 -11.20 23.38
C ALA A 36 -1.34 -11.57 23.81
N LYS A 37 -2.15 -10.57 24.20
CA LYS A 37 -3.52 -10.73 24.71
C LYS A 37 -4.59 -10.60 23.63
N GLU A 38 -4.48 -9.62 22.75
CA GLU A 38 -5.41 -9.40 21.64
C GLU A 38 -4.82 -10.03 20.38
N LYS A 39 -5.48 -11.06 19.82
CA LYS A 39 -5.02 -11.78 18.62
C LYS A 39 -5.68 -11.29 17.34
N ASN A 40 -6.81 -10.60 17.45
CA ASN A 40 -7.55 -10.13 16.28
C ASN A 40 -6.86 -8.90 15.65
N PRO A 41 -6.35 -8.99 14.41
CA PRO A 41 -5.63 -7.88 13.78
C PRO A 41 -6.50 -6.65 13.56
N VAL A 42 -7.81 -6.81 13.34
CA VAL A 42 -8.75 -5.69 13.21
C VAL A 42 -8.91 -4.95 14.52
N GLN A 43 -8.96 -5.68 15.65
CA GLN A 43 -9.04 -5.05 16.98
C GLN A 43 -7.73 -4.36 17.38
N ARG A 44 -6.59 -4.93 16.99
CA ARG A 44 -5.28 -4.27 17.13
C ARG A 44 -5.25 -2.95 16.39
N PHE A 45 -5.55 -2.98 15.08
CA PHE A 45 -5.57 -1.80 14.23
C PHE A 45 -6.54 -0.74 14.75
N ARG A 46 -7.79 -1.12 15.10
CA ARG A 46 -8.79 -0.20 15.64
C ARG A 46 -8.29 0.50 16.91
N THR A 47 -7.65 -0.24 17.79
CA THR A 47 -7.13 0.29 19.06
C THR A 47 -5.99 1.27 18.84
N LEU A 48 -4.99 0.91 18.03
CA LEU A 48 -3.89 1.81 17.68
C LEU A 48 -4.38 3.11 17.06
N ARG A 49 -5.29 3.00 16.08
CA ARG A 49 -5.87 4.16 15.39
C ARG A 49 -6.64 5.06 16.34
N GLN A 50 -7.37 4.49 17.30
CA GLN A 50 -8.10 5.28 18.28
C GLN A 50 -7.17 6.03 19.23
N ILE A 51 -6.06 5.40 19.65
CA ILE A 51 -5.03 6.07 20.48
C ILE A 51 -4.38 7.21 19.69
N ARG A 52 -3.99 6.96 18.44
CA ARG A 52 -3.36 7.97 17.58
C ARG A 52 -4.27 9.17 17.34
N ILE A 53 -5.56 8.94 17.06
CA ILE A 53 -6.53 10.02 16.90
C ILE A 53 -6.67 10.83 18.19
N ARG A 54 -6.79 10.16 19.35
CA ARG A 54 -6.87 10.83 20.66
C ARG A 54 -5.65 11.71 20.92
N LEU A 55 -4.44 11.21 20.67
CA LEU A 55 -3.18 11.97 20.82
C LEU A 55 -3.11 13.15 19.84
N ALA A 56 -3.47 12.95 18.57
CA ALA A 56 -3.48 14.01 17.57
C ALA A 56 -4.51 15.10 17.89
N SER A 57 -5.68 14.73 18.40
CA SER A 57 -6.71 15.67 18.85
C SER A 57 -6.27 16.44 20.10
N ALA A 58 -5.64 15.78 21.07
CA ALA A 58 -5.11 16.44 22.27
C ALA A 58 -4.06 17.50 21.95
N LYS A 59 -3.21 17.26 20.94
CA LYS A 59 -2.25 18.24 20.42
C LYS A 59 -2.92 19.52 19.90
N LYS A 60 -4.06 19.39 19.21
CA LYS A 60 -4.77 20.53 18.62
C LYS A 60 -5.49 21.39 19.66
N VAL A 61 -5.81 20.84 20.82
CA VAL A 61 -6.64 21.49 21.86
C VAL A 61 -5.80 22.17 22.95
N TYR A 62 -4.62 21.64 23.27
CA TYR A 62 -3.90 22.05 24.49
C TYR A 62 -2.55 22.76 24.29
N GLU A 63 -2.07 23.02 23.07
CA GLU A 63 -0.76 23.67 22.77
C GLU A 63 0.49 23.06 23.47
N VAL A 64 0.37 21.94 24.19
CA VAL A 64 1.41 21.45 25.12
C VAL A 64 1.90 20.01 24.81
N ALA A 65 1.44 19.35 23.74
CA ALA A 65 1.95 18.02 23.41
C ALA A 65 3.25 18.11 22.57
N GLY A 66 4.40 18.05 23.26
CA GLY A 66 5.76 18.23 22.72
C GLY A 66 6.17 17.29 21.58
N LYS A 67 7.44 17.40 21.14
CA LYS A 67 8.04 16.63 20.03
C LYS A 67 7.92 15.10 20.26
N GLU A 68 7.80 14.70 21.51
CA GLU A 68 7.62 13.34 22.00
C GLU A 68 6.25 12.77 21.57
N SER A 69 5.19 13.57 21.63
CA SER A 69 3.85 13.17 21.19
C SER A 69 3.80 12.93 19.68
N GLU A 70 4.50 13.78 18.92
CA GLU A 70 4.65 13.64 17.47
C GLU A 70 5.41 12.36 17.13
N TYR A 71 6.45 12.06 17.88
CA TYR A 71 7.19 10.81 17.74
C TYR A 71 6.32 9.58 18.01
N ILE A 72 5.53 9.58 19.09
CA ILE A 72 4.60 8.48 19.42
C ILE A 72 3.52 8.32 18.35
N ILE A 73 2.98 9.43 17.81
CA ILE A 73 2.01 9.38 16.70
C ILE A 73 2.62 8.69 15.46
N ARG A 74 3.90 8.96 15.15
CA ARG A 74 4.60 8.28 14.05
C ARG A 74 4.81 6.80 14.33
N LEU A 75 5.20 6.43 15.56
CA LEU A 75 5.32 5.02 15.96
C LEU A 75 3.98 4.28 15.83
N LEU A 76 2.87 4.89 16.28
CA LEU A 76 1.52 4.33 16.14
C LEU A 76 1.12 4.15 14.67
N LYS A 77 1.44 5.13 13.81
CA LYS A 77 1.17 5.05 12.38
C LYS A 77 1.96 3.90 11.72
N ASN A 78 3.24 3.75 12.07
CA ASN A 78 4.07 2.66 11.57
C ASN A 78 3.50 1.29 12.00
N GLU A 79 3.07 1.15 13.25
CA GLU A 79 2.42 -0.07 13.73
C GLU A 79 1.07 -0.36 13.04
N GLU A 80 0.27 0.68 12.74
CA GLU A 80 -0.95 0.54 11.93
C GLU A 80 -0.63 -0.08 10.55
N GLU A 81 0.43 0.39 9.88
CA GLU A 81 0.87 -0.12 8.58
C GLU A 81 1.35 -1.57 8.66
N ILE A 82 2.12 -1.91 9.69
CA ILE A 82 2.58 -3.29 9.96
C ILE A 82 1.38 -4.23 10.14
N VAL A 83 0.41 -3.86 10.99
CA VAL A 83 -0.77 -4.70 11.24
C VAL A 83 -1.57 -4.92 9.95
N LEU A 84 -1.72 -3.89 9.11
CA LEU A 84 -2.41 -4.01 7.81
C LEU A 84 -1.65 -4.93 6.84
N MET A 85 -0.32 -4.79 6.76
CA MET A 85 0.52 -5.64 5.91
C MET A 85 0.36 -7.11 6.30
N PHE A 86 0.49 -7.45 7.58
CA PHE A 86 0.34 -8.82 8.06
C PHE A 86 -1.10 -9.33 7.98
N ALA A 87 -2.11 -8.48 8.20
CA ALA A 87 -3.51 -8.85 8.01
C ALA A 87 -3.83 -9.18 6.54
N SER A 88 -3.20 -8.47 5.59
CA SER A 88 -3.35 -8.73 4.16
C SER A 88 -2.64 -10.02 3.70
N GLN A 89 -1.52 -10.38 4.35
CA GLN A 89 -0.79 -11.62 4.09
C GLN A 89 -1.43 -12.84 4.77
N ALA A 90 -2.05 -12.66 5.95
CA ALA A 90 -2.77 -13.72 6.66
C ALA A 90 -4.06 -14.16 5.92
N LYS A 91 -4.61 -13.30 5.06
CA LYS A 91 -5.69 -13.65 4.10
C LYS A 91 -5.11 -14.19 2.79
N GLY A 92 -4.22 -15.18 2.88
CA GLY A 92 -3.93 -16.07 1.77
C GLY A 92 -5.11 -17.03 1.57
N SER A 93 -5.71 -17.02 0.38
CA SER A 93 -6.95 -17.69 -0.06
C SER A 93 -8.26 -16.93 0.23
N ASP A 94 -9.03 -16.72 -0.85
CA ASP A 94 -10.35 -16.07 -0.97
C ASP A 94 -10.46 -14.54 -0.76
N LEU A 95 -10.07 -13.81 -1.81
CA LEU A 95 -10.50 -12.44 -2.04
C LEU A 95 -11.99 -12.40 -2.39
N SER A 96 -12.84 -11.96 -1.46
CA SER A 96 -14.19 -11.49 -1.81
C SER A 96 -14.13 -10.12 -2.52
N PRO A 97 -15.05 -9.81 -3.46
CA PRO A 97 -14.89 -8.71 -4.41
C PRO A 97 -15.20 -7.30 -3.89
N THR A 98 -15.60 -7.14 -2.63
CA THR A 98 -16.38 -5.97 -2.22
C THR A 98 -15.58 -4.87 -1.52
N GLU A 99 -14.45 -5.17 -0.88
CA GLU A 99 -13.67 -4.17 -0.11
C GLU A 99 -12.60 -3.42 -0.91
N ASN A 100 -12.57 -3.63 -2.23
CA ASN A 100 -11.51 -3.11 -3.11
C ASN A 100 -12.07 -2.21 -4.24
N ARG A 101 -13.36 -1.84 -4.20
CA ARG A 101 -13.99 -1.02 -5.25
C ARG A 101 -13.53 0.45 -5.25
N ALA A 102 -13.03 0.97 -4.13
CA ALA A 102 -12.60 2.38 -4.05
C ALA A 102 -11.21 2.65 -4.64
N LEU A 103 -10.43 1.61 -4.97
CA LEU A 103 -9.05 1.74 -5.49
C LEU A 103 -8.77 0.89 -6.75
N ARG A 104 -9.71 0.06 -7.20
CA ARG A 104 -9.54 -0.73 -8.42
C ARG A 104 -9.97 0.10 -9.62
N LEU A 105 -9.00 0.46 -10.46
CA LEU A 105 -9.28 0.93 -11.80
C LEU A 105 -9.88 -0.25 -12.59
N ASN A 106 -10.78 0.03 -13.53
CA ASN A 106 -11.29 -0.99 -14.43
C ASN A 106 -10.58 -0.87 -15.77
N TRP A 107 -9.87 -1.92 -16.19
CA TRP A 107 -9.28 -1.94 -17.53
C TRP A 107 -10.37 -2.14 -18.58
N SER A 108 -10.61 -1.11 -19.39
CA SER A 108 -11.60 -1.13 -20.48
C SER A 108 -10.99 -1.48 -21.85
N GLY A 109 -9.66 -1.54 -21.97
CA GLY A 109 -8.95 -1.91 -23.20
C GLY A 109 -8.91 -3.42 -23.43
N LYS A 110 -8.26 -3.87 -24.51
CA LYS A 110 -8.08 -5.31 -24.74
C LYS A 110 -7.05 -5.86 -23.75
N GLN A 111 -7.21 -7.11 -23.36
CA GLN A 111 -6.27 -7.76 -22.45
C GLN A 111 -4.84 -7.80 -23.03
N ILE A 112 -4.70 -7.92 -24.34
CA ILE A 112 -3.39 -7.95 -25.01
C ILE A 112 -2.70 -6.58 -25.02
N ASP A 113 -3.48 -5.48 -24.98
CA ASP A 113 -2.97 -4.12 -24.88
C ASP A 113 -2.33 -3.89 -23.50
N LEU A 114 -2.95 -4.45 -22.45
CA LEU A 114 -2.38 -4.43 -21.10
C LEU A 114 -1.09 -5.26 -21.01
N VAL A 115 -1.05 -6.41 -21.68
CA VAL A 115 0.17 -7.24 -21.75
C VAL A 115 1.30 -6.49 -22.44
N GLU A 116 0.98 -5.66 -23.43
CA GLU A 116 1.96 -4.83 -24.12
C GLU A 116 2.62 -3.81 -23.18
N ILE A 117 1.84 -3.15 -22.30
CA ILE A 117 2.37 -2.27 -21.25
C ILE A 117 3.30 -3.05 -20.30
N VAL A 118 2.81 -4.19 -19.80
CA VAL A 118 3.58 -5.06 -18.89
C VAL A 118 4.89 -5.51 -19.54
N TYR A 119 4.85 -5.84 -20.84
CA TYR A 119 6.03 -6.23 -21.59
C TYR A 119 7.01 -5.06 -21.81
N GLY A 120 6.50 -3.87 -22.13
CA GLY A 120 7.30 -2.66 -22.28
C GLY A 120 8.06 -2.31 -21.00
N LEU A 121 7.40 -2.35 -19.84
CA LEU A 121 8.02 -2.11 -18.53
C LEU A 121 9.09 -3.15 -18.20
N TYR A 122 8.84 -4.42 -18.51
CA TYR A 122 9.80 -5.49 -18.29
C TYR A 122 11.07 -5.33 -19.15
N VAL A 123 10.91 -5.03 -20.45
CA VAL A 123 12.05 -4.81 -21.36
C VAL A 123 12.78 -3.51 -21.04
N GLY A 124 12.04 -2.47 -20.65
CA GLY A 124 12.59 -1.16 -20.29
C GLY A 124 13.37 -1.14 -18.98
N ARG A 125 13.23 -2.19 -18.13
CA ARG A 125 14.00 -2.36 -16.88
C ARG A 125 13.96 -1.14 -15.94
N CYS A 126 12.92 -0.33 -16.02
CA CYS A 126 12.79 0.91 -15.26
C CYS A 126 12.29 0.71 -13.82
N ILE A 127 11.91 -0.51 -13.44
CA ILE A 127 11.34 -0.83 -12.11
C ILE A 127 12.40 -1.50 -11.23
N ASN A 128 12.55 -1.03 -9.99
CA ASN A 128 13.45 -1.59 -8.97
C ASN A 128 14.92 -1.72 -9.43
N GLY A 129 15.38 -0.78 -10.25
CA GLY A 129 16.72 -0.82 -10.86
C GLY A 129 16.90 -1.99 -11.83
N GLY A 130 15.84 -2.38 -12.55
CA GLY A 130 15.86 -3.44 -13.54
C GLY A 130 15.66 -4.86 -13.02
N ARG A 131 15.50 -5.02 -11.70
CA ARG A 131 15.42 -6.34 -11.04
C ARG A 131 14.04 -6.98 -11.02
N CYS A 132 13.00 -6.26 -11.44
CA CYS A 132 11.65 -6.79 -11.41
C CYS A 132 11.41 -7.81 -12.54
N GLY A 133 10.84 -8.96 -12.20
CA GLY A 133 10.44 -10.00 -13.14
C GLY A 133 9.10 -9.70 -13.82
N ILE A 134 8.90 -10.24 -15.02
CA ILE A 134 7.65 -10.06 -15.79
C ILE A 134 6.40 -10.53 -15.03
N GLN A 135 6.52 -11.62 -14.25
CA GLN A 135 5.41 -12.17 -13.45
C GLN A 135 5.02 -11.22 -12.31
N GLU A 136 5.99 -10.57 -11.68
CA GLU A 136 5.75 -9.61 -10.60
C GLU A 136 5.03 -8.37 -11.15
N ILE A 137 5.49 -7.86 -12.31
CA ILE A 137 4.85 -6.74 -12.99
C ILE A 137 3.41 -7.12 -13.38
N ALA A 138 3.20 -8.30 -13.97
CA ALA A 138 1.86 -8.77 -14.33
C ALA A 138 0.93 -8.84 -13.11
N ALA A 139 1.39 -9.41 -11.99
CA ALA A 139 0.60 -9.52 -10.76
C ALA A 139 0.22 -8.16 -10.14
N VAL A 140 1.05 -7.13 -10.33
CA VAL A 140 0.69 -5.75 -9.93
C VAL A 140 -0.44 -5.23 -10.81
N PHE A 141 -0.34 -5.38 -12.13
CA PHE A 141 -1.35 -4.91 -13.08
C PHE A 141 -2.67 -5.68 -12.96
N GLU A 142 -2.64 -6.98 -12.68
CA GLU A 142 -3.83 -7.78 -12.36
C GLU A 142 -4.57 -7.22 -11.14
N ARG A 143 -3.84 -6.89 -10.07
CA ARG A 143 -4.44 -6.30 -8.85
C ARG A 143 -4.96 -4.88 -9.10
N LEU A 144 -4.18 -4.07 -9.81
CA LEU A 144 -4.51 -2.67 -10.11
C LEU A 144 -5.82 -2.57 -10.91
N PHE A 145 -5.98 -3.44 -11.92
CA PHE A 145 -7.11 -3.39 -12.85
C PHE A 145 -8.22 -4.41 -12.56
N GLY A 146 -8.04 -5.28 -11.56
CA GLY A 146 -8.99 -6.36 -11.26
C GLY A 146 -9.14 -7.36 -12.41
N VAL A 147 -8.09 -7.56 -13.22
CA VAL A 147 -8.07 -8.50 -14.35
C VAL A 147 -7.18 -9.69 -14.05
N ARG A 148 -7.27 -10.74 -14.87
CA ARG A 148 -6.28 -11.83 -14.89
C ARG A 148 -5.41 -11.71 -16.14
N LEU A 149 -4.15 -12.09 -16.07
CA LEU A 149 -3.15 -12.13 -17.14
C LEU A 149 -2.44 -13.50 -17.16
N PRO A 150 -3.17 -14.62 -17.31
CA PRO A 150 -2.59 -15.95 -17.27
C PRO A 150 -1.66 -16.19 -18.47
N HIS A 151 -0.66 -17.05 -18.30
CA HIS A 151 0.29 -17.44 -19.36
C HIS A 151 1.03 -16.25 -20.00
N ILE A 152 1.49 -15.31 -19.16
CA ILE A 152 2.12 -14.07 -19.63
C ILE A 152 3.23 -14.34 -20.67
N TYR A 153 4.10 -15.32 -20.45
CA TYR A 153 5.17 -15.68 -21.40
C TYR A 153 4.65 -16.06 -22.81
N ASN A 154 3.55 -16.81 -22.91
CA ASN A 154 2.95 -17.16 -24.20
C ASN A 154 2.40 -15.92 -24.91
N ARG A 155 1.83 -14.99 -24.15
CA ARG A 155 1.33 -13.72 -24.69
C ARG A 155 2.47 -12.80 -25.15
N LEU A 156 3.61 -12.82 -24.46
CA LEU A 156 4.84 -12.14 -24.90
C LEU A 156 5.34 -12.72 -26.22
N LEU A 157 5.35 -14.06 -26.37
CA LEU A 157 5.72 -14.70 -27.64
C LEU A 157 4.76 -14.29 -28.76
N ALA A 158 3.46 -14.23 -28.49
CA ALA A 158 2.48 -13.76 -29.46
C ALA A 158 2.76 -12.32 -29.90
N ILE A 159 3.10 -11.41 -28.96
CA ILE A 159 3.52 -10.04 -29.27
C ILE A 159 4.78 -10.01 -30.14
N ARG A 160 5.79 -10.83 -29.81
CA ARG A 160 7.06 -10.90 -30.57
C ARG A 160 6.87 -11.37 -32.01
N ASN A 161 5.89 -12.24 -32.24
CA ASN A 161 5.60 -12.87 -33.53
C ASN A 161 4.62 -12.09 -34.41
N ARG A 162 4.12 -10.92 -33.97
CA ARG A 162 3.26 -10.06 -34.80
C ARG A 162 4.02 -9.56 -36.03
N LYS A 163 3.41 -9.71 -37.21
CA LYS A 163 3.99 -9.26 -38.50
C LYS A 163 3.81 -7.77 -38.77
N ASN A 164 2.71 -7.17 -38.29
CA ASN A 164 2.31 -5.79 -38.61
C ASN A 164 2.59 -4.81 -37.47
N GLY A 165 3.79 -4.89 -36.88
CA GLY A 165 4.18 -4.11 -35.71
C GLY A 165 3.92 -4.87 -34.41
N ARG A 166 4.90 -4.79 -33.50
CA ARG A 166 4.88 -5.54 -32.23
C ARG A 166 4.08 -4.81 -31.17
N THR A 167 4.12 -3.48 -31.17
CA THR A 167 3.58 -2.63 -30.11
C THR A 167 2.60 -1.55 -30.59
N PRO A 168 1.49 -1.91 -31.25
CA PRO A 168 0.51 -0.94 -31.74
C PRO A 168 -0.17 -0.13 -30.64
N PHE A 169 -0.39 -0.71 -29.45
CA PHE A 169 -1.10 -0.01 -28.37
C PHE A 169 -0.23 1.04 -27.69
N LEU A 170 1.04 0.72 -27.39
CA LEU A 170 1.98 1.70 -26.85
C LEU A 170 2.23 2.83 -27.84
N LYS A 171 2.31 2.52 -29.15
CA LYS A 171 2.41 3.55 -30.19
C LYS A 171 1.18 4.47 -30.17
N TRP A 172 -0.01 3.90 -30.10
CA TRP A 172 -1.25 4.67 -30.01
C TRP A 172 -1.29 5.57 -28.76
N LEU A 173 -0.84 5.07 -27.60
CA LEU A 173 -0.75 5.89 -26.37
C LEU A 173 0.20 7.08 -26.53
N SER A 174 1.39 6.87 -27.12
CA SER A 174 2.30 7.97 -27.43
C SER A 174 1.65 9.00 -28.35
N GLU A 175 0.98 8.56 -29.41
CA GLU A 175 0.25 9.44 -30.33
C GLU A 175 -0.92 10.20 -29.66
N GLN A 176 -1.51 9.70 -28.57
CA GLN A 176 -2.51 10.46 -27.79
C GLN A 176 -1.86 11.61 -27.01
N ILE A 177 -0.66 11.38 -26.46
CA ILE A 177 0.05 12.37 -25.66
C ILE A 177 0.51 13.53 -26.57
N GLU A 178 1.12 13.23 -27.71
CA GLU A 178 1.55 14.26 -28.66
C GLU A 178 0.37 15.11 -29.13
N ARG A 179 -0.78 14.49 -29.45
CA ARG A 179 -1.99 15.22 -29.85
C ARG A 179 -2.55 16.15 -28.78
N ASP A 180 -2.51 15.74 -27.51
CA ASP A 180 -2.95 16.59 -26.39
C ASP A 180 -1.99 17.76 -26.16
N ALA A 181 -0.69 17.57 -26.43
CA ALA A 181 0.30 18.65 -26.38
C ALA A 181 0.09 19.67 -27.52
N ASP A 182 -0.01 19.20 -28.77
CA ASP A 182 -0.24 20.05 -29.94
C ASP A 182 -1.50 20.92 -29.80
N GLN A 183 -2.59 20.36 -29.26
CA GLN A 183 -3.85 21.08 -29.03
C GLN A 183 -3.78 22.20 -27.98
N LYS A 184 -2.78 22.16 -27.09
CA LYS A 184 -2.61 23.15 -26.02
C LYS A 184 -1.61 24.25 -26.37
N ASP A 185 -0.77 23.99 -27.37
CA ASP A 185 0.19 24.95 -27.91
C ASP A 185 -0.39 25.81 -29.05
N GLU A 186 -1.57 25.44 -29.58
CA GLU A 186 -2.44 26.26 -30.45
C GLU A 186 -3.39 27.18 -29.66
#